data_AF-A0A7C0YLE5-F1
#
_entry.id   AF-A0A7C0YLE5-F1
#
_cell.length_a   1.000
_cell.length_b   1.000
_cell.length_c   1.000
_cell.angle_alpha   90.00
_cell.angle_beta   90.00
_cell.angle_gamma   90.00
#
_symmetry.space_group_name_H-M   'P 1'
#
loop_
_entity.id
_entity.type
_entity.pdbx_description
1 polymer ?
#
loop_
_entity_poly.entity_id
_entity_poly.type
_entity_poly.pdbx_seq_one_letter_code
_entity_poly.pdbx_strand_id
1 'polypeptide(L)'
;MKIRVMIIDFEEPIRQGLSSVLESKGGIEVVCKLGGCGGAAEMAGWISPDVVMAGLRTLEEDETGFFNSLLKMSIPLIITLEDRQDQLNQAFRFLEKGAVDYLILPGEKNGTIEKVKTAALARPIDLAERLQPIKLTFPHAGSLRKVVVIASSTGGPQALRAIIPKLPQGLPAAVIVVQHMGRGFTTLLAERLDKISAISVEEAQDGRIIKGGCAYVAPYGRHLGVEKSRIALVAGQPINGVMPSADYTMASVAREYSADSVAV
;
A
#
# COMPACT_ATOMS: atom_id res chain seq x y z
N MET A 1 14.58 5.63 22.39
CA MET A 1 15.47 5.60 21.22
C MET A 1 14.78 6.36 20.10
N LYS A 2 15.50 7.18 19.31
CA LYS A 2 14.91 7.91 18.17
C LYS A 2 14.97 7.04 16.92
N ILE A 3 13.98 7.14 16.04
CA ILE A 3 13.99 6.54 14.71
C ILE A 3 14.93 7.36 13.82
N ARG A 4 15.86 6.69 13.16
CA ARG A 4 16.93 7.29 12.35
C ARG A 4 16.54 7.27 10.89
N VAL A 5 16.38 8.43 10.28
CA VAL A 5 15.92 8.57 8.90
C VAL A 5 17.03 9.11 8.01
N MET A 6 17.19 8.49 6.85
CA MET A 6 18.03 8.98 5.76
C MET A 6 17.13 9.54 4.64
N ILE A 7 17.41 10.74 4.17
CA ILE A 7 16.63 11.41 3.11
C ILE A 7 17.49 11.56 1.85
N ILE A 8 16.93 11.18 0.70
CA ILE A 8 17.60 11.28 -0.59
C ILE A 8 16.65 11.95 -1.57
N ASP A 9 17.00 13.13 -2.07
CA ASP A 9 16.24 13.83 -3.09
C ASP A 9 17.17 14.79 -3.82
N PHE A 10 16.99 15.05 -5.11
CA PHE A 10 17.80 16.04 -5.83
C PHE A 10 17.56 17.46 -5.29
N GLU A 11 16.34 17.76 -4.88
CA GLU A 11 15.94 19.11 -4.47
C GLU A 11 16.24 19.36 -2.99
N GLU A 12 17.18 20.27 -2.73
CA GLU A 12 17.49 20.69 -1.36
C GLU A 12 16.25 21.20 -0.58
N PRO A 13 15.35 22.02 -1.16
CA PRO A 13 14.15 22.45 -0.45
C PRO A 13 13.27 21.29 0.04
N ILE A 14 13.15 20.21 -0.74
CA ILE A 14 12.43 19.00 -0.34
C ILE A 14 13.12 18.34 0.86
N ARG A 15 14.45 18.16 0.80
CA ARG A 15 15.21 17.56 1.91
C ARG A 15 15.09 18.36 3.21
N GLN A 16 15.16 19.69 3.12
CA GLN A 16 15.02 20.56 4.31
C GLN A 16 13.58 20.56 4.84
N GLY A 17 12.58 20.59 3.97
CA GLY A 17 11.18 20.53 4.34
C GLY A 17 10.83 19.23 5.06
N LEU A 18 11.28 18.09 4.54
CA LEU A 18 11.10 16.78 5.18
C LEU A 18 11.81 16.71 6.53
N SER A 19 13.06 17.19 6.63
CA SER A 19 13.81 17.22 7.90
C SER A 19 13.05 18.00 8.98
N SER A 20 12.59 19.21 8.63
CA SER A 20 11.82 20.08 9.52
C SER A 20 10.55 19.38 10.04
N VAL A 21 9.80 18.70 9.16
CA VAL A 21 8.58 17.96 9.55
C VAL A 21 8.91 16.80 10.47
N LEU A 22 9.89 15.96 10.13
CA LEU A 22 10.23 14.76 10.88
C LEU A 22 10.74 15.07 12.29
N GLU A 23 11.54 16.13 12.43
CA GLU A 23 12.17 16.50 13.69
C GLU A 23 11.25 17.35 14.59
N SER A 24 10.12 17.83 14.08
CA SER A 24 9.20 18.74 14.77
C SER A 24 8.56 18.20 16.05
N LYS A 25 8.28 16.89 16.13
CA LYS A 25 7.55 16.27 17.28
C LYS A 25 8.41 15.38 18.17
N GLY A 26 9.73 15.38 17.96
CA GLY A 26 10.65 14.46 18.64
C GLY A 26 10.43 12.98 18.26
N GLY A 27 11.38 12.13 18.63
CA GLY A 27 11.32 10.68 18.37
C GLY A 27 11.76 10.22 16.98
N ILE A 28 12.00 11.15 16.05
CA ILE A 28 12.65 10.91 14.76
C ILE A 28 13.87 11.85 14.66
N GLU A 29 14.95 11.37 14.05
CA GLU A 29 16.19 12.10 13.80
C GLU A 29 16.62 11.88 12.34
N VAL A 30 16.93 12.96 11.62
CA VAL A 30 17.47 12.85 10.26
C VAL A 30 18.98 12.72 10.34
N VAL A 31 19.47 11.50 10.16
CA VAL A 31 20.89 11.15 10.34
C VAL A 31 21.73 11.39 9.09
N CYS A 32 21.10 11.50 7.91
CA CYS A 32 21.78 11.75 6.65
C CYS A 32 20.85 12.37 5.61
N LYS A 33 21.38 13.29 4.79
CA LYS A 33 20.71 13.92 3.66
C LYS A 33 21.62 13.84 2.44
N LEU A 34 21.17 13.21 1.35
CA LEU A 34 21.94 13.10 0.09
C LEU A 34 21.17 13.71 -1.08
N GLY A 35 21.93 14.26 -2.02
CA GLY A 35 21.40 14.82 -3.27
C GLY A 35 21.18 13.79 -4.38
N GLY A 36 21.41 12.49 -4.13
CA GLY A 36 21.37 11.45 -5.16
C GLY A 36 21.76 10.08 -4.60
N CYS A 37 21.64 9.03 -5.41
CA CYS A 37 21.93 7.65 -5.00
C CYS A 37 23.42 7.29 -4.98
N GLY A 38 24.30 8.14 -5.54
CA GLY A 38 25.75 7.92 -5.51
C GLY A 38 26.30 7.79 -4.10
N GLY A 39 26.89 6.62 -3.77
CA GLY A 39 27.40 6.30 -2.43
C GLY A 39 26.32 6.10 -1.35
N ALA A 40 25.03 6.14 -1.71
CA ALA A 40 23.94 6.08 -0.74
C ALA A 40 23.86 4.71 -0.05
N ALA A 41 24.13 3.61 -0.76
CA ALA A 41 24.13 2.26 -0.18
C ALA A 41 25.25 2.07 0.85
N GLU A 42 26.44 2.59 0.57
CA GLU A 42 27.59 2.54 1.48
C GLU A 42 27.30 3.34 2.75
N MET A 43 26.79 4.56 2.56
CA MET A 43 26.35 5.42 3.65
C MET A 43 25.25 4.77 4.50
N ALA A 44 24.26 4.14 3.86
CA ALA A 44 23.22 3.40 4.56
C ALA A 44 23.79 2.22 5.36
N GLY A 45 24.80 1.52 4.86
CA GLY A 45 25.49 0.46 5.60
C GLY A 45 26.22 0.98 6.85
N TRP A 46 26.90 2.13 6.73
CA TRP A 46 27.67 2.71 7.83
C TRP A 46 26.79 3.35 8.88
N ILE A 47 25.80 4.12 8.44
CA ILE A 47 24.89 4.83 9.33
C ILE A 47 23.83 3.89 9.86
N SER A 48 23.41 2.84 9.14
CA SER A 48 22.32 1.93 9.52
C SER A 48 21.03 2.70 9.89
N PRO A 49 20.39 3.41 8.94
CA PRO A 49 19.13 4.09 9.19
C PRO A 49 17.99 3.07 9.38
N ASP A 50 16.99 3.44 10.18
CA ASP A 50 15.78 2.64 10.38
C ASP A 50 14.80 2.78 9.21
N VAL A 51 14.82 3.92 8.51
CA VAL A 51 13.99 4.20 7.33
C VAL A 51 14.77 5.06 6.34
N VAL A 52 14.65 4.76 5.06
CA VAL A 52 15.06 5.64 3.97
C VAL A 52 13.83 6.30 3.35
N MET A 53 13.93 7.60 3.10
CA MET A 53 12.99 8.35 2.27
C MET A 53 13.71 8.77 1.00
N ALA A 54 13.20 8.39 -0.17
CA ALA A 54 13.83 8.76 -1.44
C ALA A 54 12.83 9.30 -2.48
N GLY A 55 13.22 10.39 -3.14
CA GLY A 55 12.50 10.97 -4.26
C GLY A 55 12.37 9.99 -5.42
N LEU A 56 11.19 9.92 -6.01
CA LEU A 56 10.90 9.02 -7.14
C LEU A 56 11.87 9.26 -8.29
N ARG A 57 12.08 10.52 -8.69
CA ARG A 57 13.07 10.86 -9.73
C ARG A 57 14.48 10.36 -9.39
N THR A 58 14.88 10.50 -8.14
CA THR A 58 16.18 10.01 -7.65
C THR A 58 16.30 8.49 -7.71
N LEU A 59 15.19 7.76 -7.51
CA LEU A 59 15.15 6.31 -7.68
C LEU A 59 15.09 5.88 -9.15
N GLU A 60 14.51 6.68 -10.04
CA GLU A 60 14.45 6.38 -11.47
C GLU A 60 15.79 6.62 -12.18
N GLU A 61 16.51 7.65 -11.74
CA GLU A 61 17.86 7.98 -12.22
C GLU A 61 18.95 7.15 -11.49
N ASP A 62 18.56 6.21 -10.63
CA ASP A 62 19.50 5.34 -9.92
C ASP A 62 20.11 4.27 -10.84
N GLU A 63 21.33 4.52 -11.29
CA GLU A 63 22.15 3.53 -11.99
C GLU A 63 22.98 2.64 -11.06
N THR A 64 22.97 2.92 -9.74
CA THR A 64 23.84 2.25 -8.76
C THR A 64 23.21 0.98 -8.16
N GLY A 65 21.90 0.78 -8.35
CA GLY A 65 21.17 -0.32 -7.73
C GLY A 65 20.94 -0.11 -6.23
N PHE A 66 20.83 1.15 -5.81
CA PHE A 66 20.56 1.56 -4.43
C PHE A 66 19.28 0.91 -3.89
N PHE A 67 18.19 0.92 -4.66
CA PHE A 67 16.93 0.30 -4.21
C PHE A 67 17.09 -1.18 -3.86
N ASN A 68 17.78 -1.95 -4.71
CA ASN A 68 18.03 -3.37 -4.46
C ASN A 68 18.94 -3.59 -3.24
N SER A 69 19.86 -2.67 -2.99
CA SER A 69 20.73 -2.70 -1.81
C SER A 69 19.93 -2.51 -0.52
N LEU A 70 18.94 -1.59 -0.51
CA LEU A 70 18.03 -1.42 0.62
C LEU A 70 17.23 -2.69 0.92
N LEU A 71 16.70 -3.35 -0.11
CA LEU A 71 15.98 -4.62 0.06
C LEU A 71 16.86 -5.70 0.69
N LYS A 72 18.12 -5.84 0.22
CA LYS A 72 19.09 -6.80 0.79
C LYS A 72 19.42 -6.48 2.25
N MET A 73 19.53 -5.19 2.59
CA MET A 73 19.75 -4.73 3.95
C MET A 73 18.48 -4.78 4.83
N SER A 74 17.33 -5.12 4.25
CA SER A 74 16.01 -5.05 4.89
C SER A 74 15.69 -3.66 5.46
N ILE A 75 16.17 -2.60 4.80
CA ILE A 75 15.90 -1.21 5.20
C ILE A 75 14.61 -0.75 4.50
N PRO A 76 13.56 -0.35 5.25
CA PRO A 76 12.31 0.18 4.71
C PRO A 76 12.52 1.44 3.86
N LEU A 77 11.91 1.47 2.67
CA LEU A 77 11.89 2.63 1.78
C LEU A 77 10.50 3.26 1.70
N ILE A 78 10.42 4.56 1.99
CA ILE A 78 9.27 5.42 1.64
C ILE A 78 9.63 6.26 0.43
N ILE A 79 8.79 6.22 -0.61
CA ILE A 79 9.00 6.99 -1.84
C ILE A 79 8.36 8.38 -1.70
N THR A 80 9.06 9.45 -2.05
CA THR A 80 8.46 10.78 -2.18
C THR A 80 8.19 11.10 -3.65
N LEU A 81 6.99 11.58 -3.97
CA LEU A 81 6.59 11.91 -5.34
C LEU A 81 5.68 13.13 -5.40
N GLU A 82 5.49 13.67 -6.59
CA GLU A 82 4.51 14.72 -6.88
C GLU A 82 3.13 14.12 -7.22
N ASP A 83 2.07 14.92 -7.10
CA ASP A 83 0.70 14.52 -7.48
C ASP A 83 0.52 14.55 -9.01
N ARG A 84 1.17 13.60 -9.71
CA ARG A 84 1.03 13.42 -11.16
C ARG A 84 0.86 11.95 -11.54
N GLN A 85 -0.03 11.69 -12.50
CA GLN A 85 -0.43 10.32 -12.88
C GLN A 85 0.74 9.46 -13.39
N ASP A 86 1.71 10.06 -14.09
CA ASP A 86 2.96 9.40 -14.52
C ASP A 86 3.77 8.91 -13.30
N GLN A 87 3.92 9.76 -12.29
CA GLN A 87 4.65 9.43 -11.07
C GLN A 87 3.94 8.38 -10.21
N LEU A 88 2.61 8.39 -10.14
CA LEU A 88 1.85 7.35 -9.44
C LEU A 88 2.15 5.95 -10.00
N ASN A 89 2.15 5.84 -11.34
CA ASN A 89 2.43 4.60 -12.05
C ASN A 89 3.84 4.09 -11.79
N GLN A 90 4.82 4.98 -11.77
CA GLN A 90 6.23 4.66 -11.51
C GLN A 90 6.45 4.26 -10.05
N ALA A 91 5.93 5.02 -9.10
CA ALA A 91 6.01 4.73 -7.67
C ALA A 91 5.38 3.37 -7.33
N PHE A 92 4.25 3.03 -7.95
CA PHE A 92 3.61 1.73 -7.73
C PHE A 92 4.53 0.55 -8.08
N ARG A 93 5.38 0.67 -9.11
CA ARG A 93 6.35 -0.39 -9.47
C ARG A 93 7.37 -0.66 -8.37
N PHE A 94 7.75 0.38 -7.61
CA PHE A 94 8.64 0.22 -6.46
C PHE A 94 7.89 -0.39 -5.27
N LEU A 95 6.63 -0.01 -5.03
CA LEU A 95 5.78 -0.66 -4.01
C LEU A 95 5.62 -2.16 -4.28
N GLU A 96 5.42 -2.55 -5.55
CA GLU A 96 5.34 -3.96 -5.95
C GLU A 96 6.64 -4.74 -5.67
N LYS A 97 7.78 -4.05 -5.72
CA LYS A 97 9.11 -4.63 -5.51
C LYS A 97 9.58 -4.55 -4.05
N GLY A 98 8.81 -3.95 -3.15
CA GLY A 98 9.09 -3.95 -1.71
C GLY A 98 9.38 -2.61 -1.05
N ALA A 99 9.19 -1.48 -1.76
CA ALA A 99 9.02 -0.21 -1.06
C ALA A 99 7.79 -0.29 -0.14
N VAL A 100 7.90 0.25 1.07
CA VAL A 100 6.90 0.01 2.12
C VAL A 100 5.76 1.01 2.08
N ASP A 101 6.02 2.24 1.60
CA ASP A 101 5.01 3.29 1.50
C ASP A 101 5.46 4.39 0.53
N TYR A 102 4.60 5.38 0.35
CA TYR A 102 4.90 6.60 -0.38
C TYR A 102 4.33 7.83 0.34
N LEU A 103 4.76 9.00 -0.12
CA LEU A 103 4.30 10.33 0.29
C LEU A 103 4.16 11.24 -0.92
N ILE A 104 3.04 11.95 -1.02
CA ILE A 104 2.81 12.94 -2.08
C ILE A 104 3.16 14.35 -1.55
N LEU A 105 4.10 15.01 -2.20
CA LEU A 105 4.55 16.38 -1.89
C LEU A 105 4.00 17.39 -2.90
N PRO A 106 3.74 18.65 -2.50
CA PRO A 106 3.86 19.24 -1.16
C PRO A 106 2.63 19.01 -0.25
N GLY A 107 1.73 18.06 -0.59
CA GLY A 107 0.41 17.91 0.04
C GLY A 107 0.35 17.18 1.38
N GLU A 108 1.11 16.10 1.57
CA GLU A 108 0.99 15.25 2.76
C GLU A 108 1.98 15.65 3.87
N LYS A 109 1.67 16.73 4.60
CA LYS A 109 2.33 17.02 5.88
C LYS A 109 1.71 16.25 7.05
N ASN A 110 0.43 15.95 6.95
CA ASN A 110 -0.30 15.16 7.94
C ASN A 110 -0.05 13.67 7.66
N GLY A 111 0.36 12.92 8.69
CA GLY A 111 0.63 11.49 8.60
C GLY A 111 2.07 11.11 8.24
N THR A 112 2.93 12.04 7.79
CA THR A 112 4.35 11.75 7.47
C THR A 112 5.08 11.07 8.62
N ILE A 113 4.93 11.60 9.84
CA ILE A 113 5.55 11.06 11.06
C ILE A 113 5.02 9.66 11.37
N GLU A 114 3.72 9.42 11.17
CA GLU A 114 3.11 8.12 11.45
C GLU A 114 3.54 7.07 10.42
N LYS A 115 3.62 7.44 9.14
CA LYS A 115 4.17 6.60 8.08
C LYS A 115 5.62 6.21 8.36
N VAL A 116 6.48 7.15 8.77
CA VAL A 116 7.86 6.84 9.17
C VAL A 116 7.91 5.92 10.39
N LYS A 117 7.11 6.19 11.43
CA LYS A 117 7.04 5.33 12.61
C LYS A 117 6.59 3.91 12.27
N THR A 118 5.62 3.77 11.38
CA THR A 118 5.10 2.49 10.92
C THR A 118 6.12 1.76 10.04
N ALA A 119 6.77 2.49 9.12
CA ALA A 119 7.82 1.96 8.26
C ALA A 119 9.03 1.46 9.05
N ALA A 120 9.43 2.15 10.14
CA ALA A 120 10.54 1.72 10.99
C ALA A 120 10.31 0.36 11.68
N LEU A 121 9.05 -0.06 11.82
CA LEU A 121 8.67 -1.38 12.33
C LEU A 121 8.53 -2.44 11.21
N ALA A 122 8.50 -2.00 9.95
CA ALA A 122 8.35 -2.88 8.81
C ALA A 122 9.65 -3.64 8.55
N ARG A 123 9.50 -4.86 8.04
CA ARG A 123 10.61 -5.64 7.48
C ARG A 123 10.29 -5.87 6.01
N PRO A 124 10.95 -5.17 5.08
CA PRO A 124 10.77 -5.42 3.65
C PRO A 124 11.10 -6.88 3.35
N ILE A 125 10.18 -7.58 2.71
CA ILE A 125 10.38 -8.97 2.28
C ILE A 125 10.53 -8.94 0.76
N ASP A 126 11.53 -9.61 0.20
CA ASP A 126 11.52 -9.86 -1.25
C ASP A 126 10.50 -10.96 -1.55
N LEU A 127 9.33 -10.57 -2.08
CA LEU A 127 8.22 -11.49 -2.38
C LEU A 127 8.22 -11.99 -3.82
N ALA A 128 9.24 -11.63 -4.63
CA ALA A 128 9.29 -11.97 -6.06
C ALA A 128 9.26 -13.50 -6.32
N GLU A 129 9.72 -14.32 -5.39
CA GLU A 129 9.89 -15.77 -5.60
C GLU A 129 8.70 -16.66 -5.17
N ARG A 130 7.61 -16.14 -4.60
CA ARG A 130 6.60 -16.99 -3.90
C ARG A 130 5.15 -16.91 -4.39
N LEU A 131 4.89 -16.53 -5.64
CA LEU A 131 3.55 -16.25 -6.18
C LEU A 131 2.80 -17.44 -6.81
N GLN A 132 3.03 -18.69 -6.37
CA GLN A 132 2.25 -19.81 -6.94
C GLN A 132 0.84 -19.89 -6.35
N PRO A 133 -0.22 -20.02 -7.19
CA PRO A 133 -1.58 -20.23 -6.73
C PRO A 133 -1.72 -21.50 -5.89
N ILE A 134 -2.54 -21.42 -4.85
CA ILE A 134 -2.91 -22.61 -4.08
C ILE A 134 -3.85 -23.44 -4.97
N LYS A 135 -3.46 -24.69 -5.27
CA LYS A 135 -4.30 -25.63 -6.03
C LYS A 135 -5.45 -26.14 -5.14
N LEU A 136 -6.54 -25.41 -5.11
CA LEU A 136 -7.82 -25.85 -4.56
C LEU A 136 -8.86 -25.82 -5.68
N THR A 137 -9.66 -26.88 -5.80
CA THR A 137 -10.74 -26.98 -6.76
C THR A 137 -12.08 -26.79 -6.08
N PHE A 138 -12.92 -25.92 -6.64
CA PHE A 138 -14.27 -25.68 -6.15
C PHE A 138 -15.30 -26.13 -7.18
N PRO A 139 -16.26 -27.01 -6.81
CA PRO A 139 -17.23 -27.56 -7.76
C PRO A 139 -18.31 -26.56 -8.23
N HIS A 140 -18.47 -25.43 -7.54
CA HIS A 140 -19.48 -24.40 -7.87
C HIS A 140 -18.82 -23.03 -8.03
N ALA A 141 -18.09 -22.84 -9.13
CA ALA A 141 -17.45 -21.58 -9.48
C ALA A 141 -18.49 -20.44 -9.55
N GLY A 142 -18.20 -19.32 -8.88
CA GLY A 142 -19.04 -18.12 -8.91
C GLY A 142 -20.17 -18.07 -7.87
N SER A 143 -20.42 -19.13 -7.12
CA SER A 143 -21.37 -19.09 -5.99
C SER A 143 -20.81 -18.25 -4.83
N LEU A 144 -21.63 -17.38 -4.24
CA LEU A 144 -21.22 -16.58 -3.07
C LEU A 144 -21.66 -17.29 -1.79
N ARG A 145 -20.69 -17.80 -1.01
CA ARG A 145 -20.95 -18.41 0.31
C ARG A 145 -20.39 -17.58 1.45
N LYS A 146 -19.27 -16.88 1.24
CA LYS A 146 -18.60 -16.07 2.25
C LYS A 146 -18.17 -14.72 1.67
N VAL A 147 -18.02 -13.73 2.53
CA VAL A 147 -17.35 -12.46 2.19
C VAL A 147 -16.14 -12.29 3.08
N VAL A 148 -14.98 -12.08 2.47
CA VAL A 148 -13.73 -11.80 3.16
C VAL A 148 -13.45 -10.30 3.06
N VAL A 149 -13.23 -9.63 4.18
CA VAL A 149 -12.73 -8.25 4.20
C VAL A 149 -11.25 -8.30 4.53
N ILE A 150 -10.41 -7.70 3.70
CA ILE A 150 -8.98 -7.52 3.95
C ILE A 150 -8.71 -6.04 4.11
N ALA A 151 -8.17 -5.61 5.25
CA ALA A 151 -7.82 -4.22 5.50
C ALA A 151 -6.29 -4.05 5.60
N SER A 152 -5.75 -3.03 4.94
CA SER A 152 -4.31 -2.78 4.93
C SER A 152 -3.94 -1.30 4.73
N SER A 153 -2.71 -0.95 5.09
CA SER A 153 -2.17 0.41 4.97
C SER A 153 -0.70 0.35 4.49
N THR A 154 0.27 0.73 5.31
CA THR A 154 1.71 0.63 5.00
C THR A 154 2.11 -0.83 4.77
N GLY A 155 2.84 -1.11 3.69
CA GLY A 155 3.17 -2.47 3.23
C GLY A 155 2.00 -3.25 2.62
N GLY A 156 0.79 -2.68 2.63
CA GLY A 156 -0.43 -3.34 2.17
C GLY A 156 -0.43 -3.77 0.70
N PRO A 157 0.02 -2.93 -0.26
CA PRO A 157 0.13 -3.36 -1.66
C PRO A 157 0.97 -4.63 -1.84
N GLN A 158 2.05 -4.74 -1.06
CA GLN A 158 2.93 -5.91 -1.09
C GLN A 158 2.26 -7.14 -0.49
N ALA A 159 1.59 -6.98 0.66
CA ALA A 159 0.83 -8.06 1.31
C ALA A 159 -0.31 -8.57 0.42
N LEU A 160 -1.07 -7.66 -0.19
CA LEU A 160 -2.15 -7.99 -1.12
C LEU A 160 -1.62 -8.74 -2.35
N ARG A 161 -0.48 -8.31 -2.91
CA ARG A 161 0.21 -9.03 -3.99
C ARG A 161 0.66 -10.43 -3.58
N ALA A 162 0.96 -10.69 -2.30
CA ALA A 162 1.31 -12.01 -1.81
C ALA A 162 0.10 -12.93 -1.56
N ILE A 163 -1.09 -12.37 -1.37
CA ILE A 163 -2.31 -13.08 -0.98
C ILE A 163 -3.26 -13.27 -2.16
N ILE A 164 -3.69 -12.19 -2.81
CA ILE A 164 -4.77 -12.19 -3.82
C ILE A 164 -4.44 -13.10 -5.01
N PRO A 165 -3.22 -13.09 -5.59
CA PRO A 165 -2.87 -13.97 -6.71
C PRO A 165 -2.92 -15.46 -6.37
N LYS A 166 -2.87 -15.80 -5.08
CA LYS A 166 -2.91 -17.18 -4.62
C LYS A 166 -4.31 -17.75 -4.52
N LEU A 167 -5.32 -16.90 -4.59
CA LEU A 167 -6.71 -17.30 -4.51
C LEU A 167 -7.10 -18.08 -5.77
N PRO A 168 -7.65 -19.30 -5.62
CA PRO A 168 -7.93 -20.18 -6.74
C PRO A 168 -9.12 -19.69 -7.57
N GLN A 169 -9.14 -20.11 -8.83
CA GLN A 169 -10.29 -19.92 -9.71
C GLN A 169 -11.54 -20.61 -9.12
N GLY A 170 -12.69 -19.92 -9.15
CA GLY A 170 -13.95 -20.47 -8.64
C GLY A 170 -14.12 -20.41 -7.11
N LEU A 171 -13.26 -19.66 -6.40
CA LEU A 171 -13.41 -19.36 -4.98
C LEU A 171 -14.88 -19.01 -4.64
N PRO A 172 -15.57 -19.75 -3.75
CA PRO A 172 -16.97 -19.50 -3.42
C PRO A 172 -17.12 -18.36 -2.40
N ALA A 173 -16.29 -17.33 -2.53
CA ALA A 173 -16.26 -16.17 -1.67
C ALA A 173 -15.89 -14.92 -2.48
N ALA A 174 -16.41 -13.78 -2.06
CA ALA A 174 -15.95 -12.48 -2.53
C ALA A 174 -14.91 -11.93 -1.56
N VAL A 175 -13.97 -11.14 -2.08
CA VAL A 175 -12.99 -10.41 -1.26
C VAL A 175 -13.28 -8.92 -1.40
N ILE A 176 -13.34 -8.20 -0.29
CA ILE A 176 -13.43 -6.75 -0.25
C ILE A 176 -12.12 -6.25 0.35
N VAL A 177 -11.39 -5.44 -0.40
CA VAL A 177 -10.08 -4.92 -0.01
C VAL A 177 -10.22 -3.46 0.35
N VAL A 178 -9.89 -3.11 1.58
CA VAL A 178 -9.80 -1.72 2.05
C VAL A 178 -8.34 -1.38 2.26
N GLN A 179 -7.75 -0.73 1.26
CA GLN A 179 -6.37 -0.27 1.31
C GLN A 179 -6.34 1.25 1.44
N HIS A 180 -5.66 1.79 2.45
CA HIS A 180 -5.42 3.23 2.55
C HIS A 180 -4.41 3.65 1.48
N MET A 181 -4.91 4.28 0.42
CA MET A 181 -4.15 4.78 -0.71
C MET A 181 -4.82 6.04 -1.23
N GLY A 182 -4.00 6.93 -1.79
CA GLY A 182 -4.42 8.20 -2.38
C GLY A 182 -5.13 8.01 -3.72
N ARG A 183 -5.56 9.13 -4.30
CA ARG A 183 -6.26 9.14 -5.58
C ARG A 183 -5.45 8.42 -6.67
N GLY A 184 -6.11 7.61 -7.50
CA GLY A 184 -5.51 6.90 -8.63
C GLY A 184 -4.74 5.62 -8.26
N PHE A 185 -4.25 5.49 -7.02
CA PHE A 185 -3.54 4.29 -6.58
C PHE A 185 -4.45 3.06 -6.41
N THR A 186 -5.70 3.26 -5.98
CA THR A 186 -6.66 2.16 -5.78
C THR A 186 -7.04 1.48 -7.10
N THR A 187 -7.25 2.26 -8.16
CA THR A 187 -7.46 1.75 -9.52
C THR A 187 -6.24 0.96 -10.01
N LEU A 188 -5.03 1.52 -9.87
CA LEU A 188 -3.80 0.83 -10.27
C LEU A 188 -3.57 -0.48 -9.51
N LEU A 189 -3.86 -0.48 -8.21
CA LEU A 189 -3.79 -1.69 -7.38
C LEU A 189 -4.72 -2.77 -7.91
N ALA A 190 -5.98 -2.43 -8.18
CA ALA A 190 -6.95 -3.38 -8.72
C ALA A 190 -6.50 -3.95 -10.08
N GLU A 191 -6.14 -3.09 -11.03
CA GLU A 191 -5.68 -3.52 -12.37
C GLU A 191 -4.44 -4.41 -12.33
N ARG A 192 -3.51 -4.14 -11.41
CA ARG A 192 -2.28 -4.91 -11.26
C ARG A 192 -2.53 -6.27 -10.65
N LEU A 193 -3.38 -6.33 -9.61
CA LEU A 193 -3.77 -7.58 -8.99
C LEU A 193 -4.58 -8.46 -9.96
N ASP A 194 -5.49 -7.88 -10.74
CA ASP A 194 -6.29 -8.60 -11.74
C ASP A 194 -5.41 -9.33 -12.75
N LYS A 195 -4.38 -8.65 -13.29
CA LYS A 195 -3.44 -9.20 -14.28
C LYS A 195 -2.67 -10.42 -13.82
N ILE A 196 -2.53 -10.62 -12.50
CA ILE A 196 -1.72 -11.71 -11.93
C ILE A 196 -2.56 -12.70 -11.12
N SER A 197 -3.88 -12.55 -11.07
CA SER A 197 -4.77 -13.36 -10.24
C SER A 197 -5.68 -14.26 -11.07
N ALA A 198 -6.10 -15.39 -10.49
CA ALA A 198 -7.10 -16.27 -11.11
C ALA A 198 -8.55 -15.82 -10.86
N ILE A 199 -8.77 -15.01 -9.83
CA ILE A 199 -10.03 -14.31 -9.55
C ILE A 199 -10.03 -12.94 -10.24
N SER A 200 -11.21 -12.41 -10.56
CA SER A 200 -11.31 -11.05 -11.09
C SER A 200 -11.09 -10.03 -9.99
N VAL A 201 -10.31 -8.99 -10.24
CA VAL A 201 -10.07 -7.89 -9.31
C VAL A 201 -10.46 -6.58 -9.96
N GLU A 202 -11.33 -5.81 -9.32
CA GLU A 202 -11.77 -4.51 -9.82
C GLU A 202 -11.81 -3.47 -8.70
N GLU A 203 -11.62 -2.20 -9.06
CA GLU A 203 -12.00 -1.12 -8.15
C GLU A 203 -13.52 -1.12 -8.02
N ALA A 204 -14.00 -1.06 -6.79
CA ALA A 204 -15.40 -1.20 -6.48
C ALA A 204 -16.24 -0.07 -7.10
N GLN A 205 -17.36 -0.45 -7.70
CA GLN A 205 -18.33 0.47 -8.27
C GLN A 205 -19.64 0.42 -7.48
N ASP A 206 -20.30 1.56 -7.33
CA ASP A 206 -21.56 1.65 -6.61
C ASP A 206 -22.65 0.78 -7.24
N GLY A 207 -23.45 0.12 -6.42
CA GLY A 207 -24.53 -0.79 -6.84
C GLY A 207 -24.08 -2.12 -7.44
N ARG A 208 -22.76 -2.38 -7.54
CA ARG A 208 -22.22 -3.63 -8.09
C ARG A 208 -22.65 -4.82 -7.24
N ILE A 209 -23.13 -5.89 -7.89
CA ILE A 209 -23.48 -7.15 -7.22
C ILE A 209 -22.20 -7.84 -6.77
N ILE A 210 -22.15 -8.24 -5.51
CA ILE A 210 -21.04 -9.00 -4.94
C ILE A 210 -21.12 -10.45 -5.44
N LYS A 211 -20.04 -10.94 -6.04
CA LYS A 211 -19.96 -12.29 -6.63
C LYS A 211 -18.78 -13.07 -6.06
N GLY A 212 -18.96 -14.38 -5.92
CA GLY A 212 -17.85 -15.28 -5.59
C GLY A 212 -16.80 -15.29 -6.70
N GLY A 213 -15.52 -15.37 -6.33
CA GLY A 213 -14.41 -15.33 -7.27
C GLY A 213 -14.10 -13.92 -7.79
N CYS A 214 -14.52 -12.89 -7.05
CA CYS A 214 -14.20 -11.50 -7.31
C CYS A 214 -13.56 -10.84 -6.08
N ALA A 215 -12.62 -9.94 -6.30
CA ALA A 215 -12.09 -9.02 -5.32
C ALA A 215 -12.43 -7.57 -5.69
N TYR A 216 -12.89 -6.80 -4.70
CA TYR A 216 -13.34 -5.42 -4.88
C TYR A 216 -12.48 -4.48 -4.03
N VAL A 217 -11.69 -3.63 -4.68
CA VAL A 217 -10.83 -2.65 -4.00
C VAL A 217 -11.63 -1.39 -3.72
N ALA A 218 -11.68 -0.95 -2.46
CA ALA A 218 -12.34 0.27 -2.06
C ALA A 218 -11.70 1.49 -2.74
N PRO A 219 -12.48 2.35 -3.41
CA PRO A 219 -11.93 3.51 -4.11
C PRO A 219 -11.52 4.61 -3.12
N TYR A 220 -10.51 5.38 -3.51
CA TYR A 220 -10.13 6.59 -2.77
C TYR A 220 -11.31 7.59 -2.67
N GLY A 221 -11.42 8.25 -1.51
CA GLY A 221 -12.36 9.36 -1.31
C GLY A 221 -13.82 8.96 -1.09
N ARG A 222 -14.11 7.66 -0.94
CA ARG A 222 -15.43 7.14 -0.52
C ARG A 222 -15.25 5.97 0.44
N HIS A 223 -16.21 5.76 1.32
CA HIS A 223 -16.29 4.53 2.10
C HIS A 223 -16.99 3.44 1.27
N LEU A 224 -16.49 2.22 1.34
CA LEU A 224 -17.12 1.05 0.74
C LEU A 224 -17.94 0.34 1.82
N GLY A 225 -19.25 0.31 1.65
CA GLY A 225 -20.18 -0.50 2.43
C GLY A 225 -20.80 -1.62 1.61
N VAL A 226 -21.57 -2.45 2.29
CA VAL A 226 -22.45 -3.45 1.67
C VAL A 226 -23.89 -3.24 2.12
N GLU A 227 -24.82 -3.30 1.16
CA GLU A 227 -26.26 -3.33 1.40
C GLU A 227 -26.93 -4.26 0.38
N LYS A 228 -27.79 -5.19 0.84
CA LYS A 228 -28.59 -6.09 -0.03
C LYS A 228 -27.70 -6.84 -1.03
N SER A 229 -26.58 -7.37 -0.54
CA SER A 229 -25.54 -8.05 -1.33
C SER A 229 -24.96 -7.25 -2.51
N ARG A 230 -24.96 -5.91 -2.39
CA ARG A 230 -24.36 -4.98 -3.35
C ARG A 230 -23.37 -4.05 -2.67
N ILE A 231 -22.39 -3.60 -3.42
CA ILE A 231 -21.49 -2.53 -3.03
C ILE A 231 -22.30 -1.23 -2.89
N ALA A 232 -22.13 -0.55 -1.77
CA ALA A 232 -22.68 0.77 -1.50
C ALA A 232 -21.52 1.74 -1.24
N LEU A 233 -21.24 2.63 -2.19
CA LEU A 233 -20.19 3.64 -2.03
C LEU A 233 -20.77 4.91 -1.42
N VAL A 234 -20.26 5.28 -0.25
CA VAL A 234 -20.77 6.41 0.52
C VAL A 234 -19.72 7.51 0.58
N ALA A 235 -20.10 8.70 0.12
CA ALA A 235 -19.32 9.91 0.35
C ALA A 235 -19.51 10.38 1.81
N GLY A 236 -18.49 10.98 2.40
CA GLY A 236 -18.58 11.43 3.79
C GLY A 236 -17.31 12.06 4.31
N GLN A 237 -17.27 12.24 5.62
CA GLN A 237 -16.07 12.66 6.34
C GLN A 237 -15.18 11.44 6.63
N PRO A 238 -13.84 11.61 6.67
CA PRO A 238 -12.94 10.55 7.08
C PRO A 238 -13.33 9.99 8.46
N ILE A 239 -13.32 8.65 8.58
CA ILE A 239 -13.53 7.95 9.85
C ILE A 239 -12.14 7.58 10.37
N ASN A 240 -11.81 7.98 11.60
CA ASN A 240 -10.46 7.83 12.17
C ASN A 240 -9.36 8.47 11.29
N GLY A 241 -9.70 9.56 10.58
CA GLY A 241 -8.77 10.29 9.73
C GLY A 241 -8.50 9.67 8.35
N VAL A 242 -9.20 8.58 7.99
CA VAL A 242 -8.98 7.85 6.73
C VAL A 242 -10.26 7.68 5.91
N MET A 243 -10.10 7.62 4.59
CA MET A 243 -11.16 7.31 3.64
C MET A 243 -10.54 6.69 2.37
N PRO A 244 -10.79 5.40 2.07
CA PRO A 244 -11.79 4.51 2.69
C PRO A 244 -11.45 4.09 4.13
N SER A 245 -12.44 3.58 4.87
CA SER A 245 -12.30 3.17 6.28
C SER A 245 -12.65 1.69 6.42
N ALA A 246 -11.73 0.91 6.98
CA ALA A 246 -11.94 -0.51 7.21
C ALA A 246 -13.08 -0.77 8.20
N ASP A 247 -13.18 0.02 9.28
CA ASP A 247 -14.22 -0.12 10.29
C ASP A 247 -15.62 0.01 9.69
N TYR A 248 -15.80 0.98 8.79
CA TYR A 248 -17.06 1.16 8.08
C TYR A 248 -17.42 -0.06 7.23
N THR A 249 -16.47 -0.55 6.44
CA THR A 249 -16.65 -1.73 5.60
C THR A 249 -16.96 -2.96 6.43
N MET A 250 -16.15 -3.26 7.46
CA MET A 250 -16.33 -4.40 8.34
C MET A 250 -17.68 -4.35 9.07
N ALA A 251 -18.10 -3.19 9.58
CA ALA A 251 -19.40 -3.04 10.23
C ALA A 251 -20.57 -3.31 9.27
N SER A 252 -20.47 -2.84 8.02
CA SER A 252 -21.51 -3.10 7.01
C SER A 252 -21.56 -4.58 6.59
N VAL A 253 -20.40 -5.21 6.39
CA VAL A 253 -20.29 -6.63 6.02
C VAL A 253 -20.77 -7.53 7.17
N ALA A 254 -20.41 -7.21 8.41
CA ALA A 254 -20.89 -7.95 9.58
C ALA A 254 -22.41 -7.89 9.73
N ARG A 255 -23.03 -6.74 9.39
CA ARG A 255 -24.49 -6.59 9.41
C ARG A 255 -25.19 -7.41 8.32
N GLU A 256 -24.64 -7.44 7.11
CA GLU A 256 -25.24 -8.12 5.96
C GLU A 256 -24.99 -9.64 5.98
N TYR A 257 -23.76 -10.07 6.28
CA TYR A 257 -23.33 -11.47 6.14
C TYR A 257 -23.11 -12.18 7.49
N SER A 258 -22.97 -11.48 8.61
CA SER A 258 -22.84 -12.07 9.95
C SER A 258 -21.79 -13.21 9.99
N ALA A 259 -22.19 -14.44 10.37
CA ALA A 259 -21.34 -15.64 10.44
C ALA A 259 -20.75 -16.07 9.07
N ASP A 260 -21.22 -15.51 7.97
CA ASP A 260 -20.69 -15.71 6.62
C ASP A 260 -19.62 -14.69 6.21
N SER A 261 -19.13 -13.91 7.17
CA SER A 261 -17.99 -13.00 6.97
C SER A 261 -16.70 -13.50 7.62
N VAL A 262 -15.57 -13.12 7.02
CA VAL A 262 -14.21 -13.28 7.58
C VAL A 262 -13.51 -11.93 7.46
N ALA A 263 -12.80 -11.49 8.50
CA ALA A 263 -11.97 -10.29 8.46
C ALA A 263 -10.50 -10.66 8.62
N VAL A 264 -9.64 -10.02 7.83
CA VAL A 264 -8.18 -10.18 7.79
C VAL A 264 -7.50 -8.83 7.92
#